data_AF-A0A4S4G920-F1
#
_entry.id   AF-A0A4S4G920-F1
#
_cell.length_a   1.000
_cell.length_b   1.000
_cell.length_c   1.000
_cell.angle_alpha   90.00
_cell.angle_beta   90.00
_cell.angle_gamma   90.00
#
_symmetry.space_group_name_H-M   'P 1'
#
loop_
_entity.id
_entity.type
_entity.pdbx_description
1 polymer ?
#
loop_
_entity_poly.entity_id
_entity_poly.type
_entity_poly.pdbx_seq_one_letter_code
_entity_poly.pdbx_strand_id
1 'polypeptide(L)' 'MKKMHVEVLDTTLRDGEQTSGVSFSTSEKMALARLLLA' A
#
# COMPACT_ATOMS: atom_id res chain seq x y z
N MET A 1 13.46 23.52 -16.88
CA MET A 1 13.86 22.52 -15.85
C MET A 1 13.46 21.14 -16.36
N LYS A 2 14.34 20.14 -16.29
CA LYS A 2 14.03 18.77 -16.69
C LYS A 2 12.97 18.23 -15.72
N LYS A 3 11.89 17.58 -16.20
CA LYS A 3 10.92 16.94 -15.30
C LYS A 3 11.65 15.86 -14.49
N MET A 4 11.60 15.96 -13.17
CA MET A 4 12.12 14.94 -12.27
C MET A 4 11.19 13.72 -12.34
N HIS A 5 11.78 12.55 -12.55
CA HIS A 5 11.08 11.27 -12.48
C HIS A 5 11.23 10.72 -11.07
N VAL A 6 10.12 10.38 -10.42
CA VAL A 6 10.08 9.79 -9.08
C VAL A 6 9.32 8.49 -9.17
N GLU A 7 9.93 7.41 -8.71
CA GLU A 7 9.30 6.09 -8.61
C GLU A 7 8.80 5.89 -7.18
N VAL A 8 7.62 5.30 -7.04
CA VAL A 8 7.01 4.98 -5.75
C VAL A 8 6.79 3.48 -5.68
N LEU A 9 7.29 2.88 -4.61
CA LEU A 9 7.02 1.48 -4.26
C LEU A 9 6.00 1.46 -3.12
N ASP A 10 4.83 0.90 -3.39
CA ASP A 10 3.79 0.71 -2.37
C ASP A 10 4.16 -0.46 -1.44
N THR A 11 4.18 -0.23 -0.12
CA THR A 11 4.38 -1.27 0.90
C THR A 11 3.19 -1.40 1.86
N THR A 12 2.03 -0.83 1.51
CA THR A 12 0.87 -0.69 2.42
C THR A 12 0.40 -2.04 2.97
N LEU A 13 0.29 -3.07 2.13
CA LEU A 13 -0.19 -4.39 2.58
C LEU A 13 0.85 -5.18 3.41
N ARG A 14 2.13 -4.86 3.29
CA ARG A 14 3.20 -5.53 4.03
C ARG A 14 3.53 -4.77 5.31
N ASP A 15 4.07 -3.56 5.17
CA ASP A 15 4.59 -2.78 6.29
C ASP A 15 3.43 -2.22 7.13
N GLY A 16 2.29 -1.92 6.49
CA GLY A 16 1.08 -1.50 7.20
C GLY A 16 0.62 -2.54 8.21
N GLU A 17 0.55 -3.82 7.82
CA GLU A 17 0.14 -4.88 8.76
C GLU A 17 1.23 -5.22 9.79
N GLN A 18 2.51 -5.02 9.45
CA GLN A 18 3.61 -5.22 10.40
C GLN A 18 3.73 -4.07 11.43
N THR A 19 2.91 -3.02 11.32
CA THR A 19 2.90 -1.90 12.28
C THR A 19 2.16 -2.29 13.56
N SER A 20 2.74 -1.96 14.71
CA SER A 20 2.17 -2.31 16.02
C SER A 20 0.73 -1.79 16.18
N GLY A 21 -0.19 -2.68 16.54
CA GLY A 21 -1.61 -2.35 16.70
C GLY A 21 -2.41 -2.30 15.39
N VAL A 22 -1.78 -2.61 14.25
CA VAL A 22 -2.45 -2.71 12.96
C VAL A 22 -2.60 -4.20 12.60
N SER A 23 -3.79 -4.57 12.15
CA SER A 23 -4.07 -5.91 11.63
C SER A 23 -5.17 -5.79 10.59
N PHE A 24 -4.94 -6.27 9.37
CA PHE A 24 -5.96 -6.24 8.33
C PHE A 24 -6.64 -7.61 8.23
N SER A 25 -7.95 -7.61 8.26
CA SER A 25 -8.72 -8.76 7.79
C SER A 25 -8.43 -9.05 6.32
N THR A 26 -8.64 -10.30 5.89
CA THR A 26 -8.50 -10.68 4.48
C THR A 26 -9.36 -9.80 3.56
N SER A 27 -10.57 -9.43 4.00
CA SER A 27 -11.46 -8.52 3.27
C SER A 27 -10.88 -7.12 3.11
N GLU A 28 -10.27 -6.56 4.16
CA GLU A 28 -9.62 -5.25 4.09
C GLU A 28 -8.42 -5.27 3.15
N LYS A 29 -7.61 -6.34 3.19
CA LYS A 29 -6.50 -6.53 2.24
C LYS A 29 -7.00 -6.55 0.79
N MET A 30 -8.11 -7.24 0.52
CA MET A 30 -8.69 -7.28 -0.83
C MET A 30 -9.26 -5.94 -1.27
N ALA A 31 -9.88 -5.17 -0.36
CA ALA A 31 -10.35 -3.83 -0.68
C ALA A 31 -9.17 -2.88 -0.99
N LEU A 32 -8.12 -2.89 -0.17
CA LEU A 32 -6.91 -2.09 -0.38
C LEU A 32 -6.20 -2.48 -1.68
N ALA A 33 -6.06 -3.78 -1.97
CA ALA A 33 -5.46 -4.25 -3.22
C ALA A 33 -6.24 -3.75 -4.45
N ARG A 34 -7.57 -3.71 -4.40
CA ARG A 34 -8.40 -3.17 -5.50
C ARG A 34 -8.23 -1.66 -5.68
N LEU A 35 -7.97 -0.92 -4.61
CA LEU A 35 -7.70 0.53 -4.67
C LEU A 35 -6.32 0.84 -5.28
N LEU A 36 -5.31 0.02 -4.98
CA LEU A 36 -3.94 0.21 -5.49
C LEU A 36 -3.76 -0.17 -6.96
N LEU A 37 -4.62 -1.03 -7.49
CA LEU A 37 -4.60 -1.47 -8.90
C LEU A 37 -5.38 -0.55 -9.85
N ALA A 38 -6.14 0.41 -9.31
CA ALA A 38 -7.02 1.30 -10.07
C ALA A 38 -6.29 2.52 -10.63
#